data_AF-A7SDQ3-F1
#
_entry.id   AF-A7SDQ3-F1
#
_cell.length_a   1.000
_cell.length_b   1.000
_cell.length_c   1.000
_cell.angle_alpha   90.00
_cell.angle_beta   90.00
_cell.angle_gamma   90.00
#
_symmetry.space_group_name_H-M   'P 1'
#
loop_
_entity.id
_entity.type
_entity.pdbx_description
1 polymer ?
#
loop_
_entity_poly.entity_id
_entity_poly.type
_entity_poly.pdbx_seq_one_letter_code
_entity_poly.pdbx_strand_id
1 'polypeptide(L)'
;MRLMRRRRLILFLLVLVWVVGMCYFLTNSTGNRNSSPQETDIFTRDEAQTGPTNQDLQENQETSREIPKEREEEEEFDKRKISDLDPIKYIVENGFHEGDDAYAKNAYNIKKSDQLPVDREVPDVRDQQCKSQVWPHDLPTTTIIICFHNEGRSALLRTVISALNRSPPHLLKEIILVDDFSSDPKDGRRLLKLPKVKLIRNTKREGLIRSRVKGANLARGEVLTFLDSHCECNKNWLEPLLLRIKESPKTIVSPIIDVINLDTFDYLGSSADLRGGFGWNLNFKWDFLPPHILAERQGKPTLPIKSPVIAGGLFSVAKKWFETLGKYDMQMDVWGGENLEISFRTWQCGGAMEIIPCSRVGHVFRNRHPYQFPGGSMNVFQKNTRRAVEVWMDDYKRYYYAAVPYAKNTPYGDIEERVELRRKLRCRPFKWYVQNVYPELKLPSDESTKSFGEIKQGNQCVDTLGHMRGQTIGLFECHGAGGNQMWSLTKSSLLKHETMCLGVNDGKATEPVQLLDCDENNSMQHWEYEKATSRLRHKPTSLCLSSDKHKTSGLTLEQCNGSAFSQHWAFEVNL
;
A
#
# COMPACT_ATOMS: atom_id res chain seq x y z
N MET A 1 46.96 39.95 -1.39
CA MET A 1 46.02 41.04 -1.00
C MET A 1 44.90 41.35 -2.02
N ARG A 2 45.13 41.36 -3.35
CA ARG A 2 44.07 41.68 -4.34
C ARG A 2 42.92 40.64 -4.43
N LEU A 3 43.20 39.37 -4.15
CA LEU A 3 42.19 38.29 -4.19
C LEU A 3 41.16 38.37 -3.03
N MET A 4 41.60 38.82 -1.85
CA MET A 4 40.71 38.98 -0.68
C MET A 4 39.76 40.17 -0.82
N ARG A 5 40.18 41.27 -1.47
CA ARG A 5 39.30 42.42 -1.76
C ARG A 5 38.20 42.07 -2.75
N ARG A 6 38.49 41.25 -3.77
CA ARG A 6 37.46 40.75 -4.72
C ARG A 6 36.43 39.85 -4.05
N ARG A 7 36.85 38.94 -3.15
CA ARG A 7 35.92 38.07 -2.41
C ARG A 7 35.00 38.85 -1.46
N ARG A 8 35.51 39.89 -0.79
CA ARG A 8 34.68 40.76 0.06
C ARG A 8 33.67 41.57 -0.74
N LEU A 9 34.04 42.05 -1.92
CA LEU A 9 33.13 42.79 -2.80
C LEU A 9 31.98 41.90 -3.32
N ILE A 10 32.28 40.66 -3.69
CA ILE A 10 31.28 39.68 -4.13
C ILE A 10 30.32 39.33 -2.99
N LEU A 11 30.84 39.11 -1.78
CA LEU A 11 30.01 38.82 -0.61
C LEU A 11 29.08 40.00 -0.28
N PHE A 12 29.58 41.23 -0.40
CA PHE A 12 28.80 42.44 -0.15
C PHE A 12 27.67 42.60 -1.18
N LEU A 13 27.94 42.30 -2.46
CA LEU A 13 26.94 42.34 -3.53
C LEU A 13 25.85 41.26 -3.33
N LEU A 14 26.22 40.05 -2.91
CA LEU A 14 25.26 38.98 -2.63
C LEU A 14 24.35 39.31 -1.45
N VAL A 15 24.88 39.92 -0.38
CA VAL A 15 24.08 40.39 0.76
C VAL A 15 23.15 41.52 0.34
N LEU A 16 23.61 42.45 -0.51
CA LEU A 16 22.77 43.54 -1.01
C LEU A 16 21.59 43.01 -1.83
N VAL A 17 21.82 42.05 -2.74
CA VAL A 17 20.77 41.41 -3.54
C VAL A 17 19.77 40.68 -2.65
N TRP A 18 20.23 39.99 -1.61
CA TRP A 18 19.36 39.30 -0.66
C TRP A 18 18.48 40.26 0.16
N VAL A 19 19.05 41.36 0.65
CA VAL A 19 18.30 42.39 1.39
C VAL A 19 17.26 43.08 0.51
N VAL A 20 17.60 43.39 -0.75
CA VAL A 20 16.64 43.97 -1.71
C VAL A 20 15.50 42.99 -2.02
N GLY A 21 15.80 41.69 -2.18
CA GLY A 21 14.80 40.65 -2.37
C GLY A 21 13.86 40.47 -1.18
N MET A 22 14.38 40.55 0.04
CA MET A 22 13.59 40.56 1.29
C MET A 22 12.67 41.78 1.38
N CYS A 23 13.18 42.97 1.07
CA CYS A 23 12.35 44.19 1.07
C CYS A 23 11.21 44.10 0.04
N TYR A 24 11.48 43.60 -1.17
CA TYR A 24 10.46 43.41 -2.20
C TYR A 24 9.35 42.43 -1.77
N PHE A 25 9.73 41.33 -1.11
CA PHE A 25 8.76 40.34 -0.61
C PHE A 25 7.92 40.90 0.54
N LEU A 26 8.53 41.68 1.44
CA LEU A 26 7.82 42.27 2.57
C LEU A 26 6.87 43.40 2.13
N THR A 27 7.21 44.18 1.09
CA THR A 27 6.32 45.23 0.56
C THR A 27 5.14 44.69 -0.25
N ASN A 28 5.27 43.51 -0.88
CA ASN A 28 4.16 42.88 -1.61
C ASN A 28 3.21 42.07 -0.71
N SER A 29 3.57 41.80 0.55
CA SER A 29 2.76 41.02 1.48
C SER A 29 1.67 41.84 2.21
N THR A 30 1.61 43.16 2.05
CA THR A 30 0.70 44.04 2.79
C THR A 30 -0.48 44.60 1.96
N GLY A 31 -0.77 44.03 0.79
CA GLY A 31 -1.80 44.54 -0.12
C GLY A 31 -2.92 43.54 -0.45
N ASN A 32 -3.68 43.06 0.54
CA ASN A 32 -5.11 42.74 0.38
C ASN A 32 -5.75 42.26 1.69
N ARG A 33 -6.30 43.20 2.47
CA ARG A 33 -7.35 42.94 3.46
C ARG A 33 -8.34 44.10 3.37
N ASN A 34 -9.53 43.84 2.84
CA ASN A 34 -10.78 44.51 3.21
C ASN A 34 -11.95 43.94 2.38
N SER A 35 -12.76 43.08 3.00
CA SER A 35 -14.23 43.16 2.94
C SER A 35 -14.84 42.14 3.92
N SER A 36 -15.49 42.66 4.95
CA SER A 36 -16.40 41.95 5.85
C SER A 36 -17.83 42.11 5.31
N PRO A 37 -18.76 41.19 5.63
CA PRO A 37 -20.06 41.66 6.08
C PRO A 37 -20.53 40.97 7.37
N GLN A 38 -20.69 41.83 8.38
CA GLN A 38 -21.74 41.94 9.40
C GLN A 38 -22.61 40.72 9.74
N GLU A 39 -22.54 40.37 11.03
CA GLU A 39 -23.58 39.71 11.82
C GLU A 39 -24.83 40.59 11.93
N THR A 40 -25.99 39.97 11.80
CA THR A 40 -27.24 40.43 12.42
C THR A 40 -27.91 39.25 13.10
N ASP A 41 -28.01 39.36 14.43
CA ASP A 41 -28.89 38.60 15.31
C ASP A 41 -30.37 38.82 14.93
N ILE A 42 -31.14 37.72 14.81
CA ILE A 42 -32.56 37.71 15.17
C ILE A 42 -32.89 36.37 15.84
N PHE A 43 -33.15 36.44 17.14
CA PHE A 43 -33.93 35.46 17.91
C PHE A 43 -35.41 35.57 17.52
N THR A 44 -36.05 34.45 17.19
CA THR A 44 -37.44 34.15 17.58
C THR A 44 -37.65 32.63 17.64
N ARG A 45 -38.66 32.29 18.42
CA ARG A 45 -38.84 31.08 19.22
C ARG A 45 -40.15 30.40 18.80
N ASP A 46 -40.15 29.06 18.86
CA ASP A 46 -41.24 28.08 19.02
C ASP A 46 -42.59 28.24 18.30
N GLU A 47 -43.01 27.17 17.60
CA GLU A 47 -44.27 26.37 17.74
C GLU A 47 -44.39 25.42 16.52
N ALA A 48 -44.28 24.09 16.64
CA ALA A 48 -45.21 23.07 17.16
C ALA A 48 -46.01 22.33 16.06
N GLN A 49 -45.89 20.99 16.08
CA GLN A 49 -46.81 19.93 15.57
C GLN A 49 -46.93 19.75 14.03
N THR A 50 -46.74 18.57 13.44
CA THR A 50 -47.52 17.33 13.59
C THR A 50 -46.79 16.14 12.92
N GLY A 51 -47.10 14.91 13.39
CA GLY A 51 -46.47 13.66 12.98
C GLY A 51 -46.96 13.04 11.65
N PRO A 52 -46.49 11.83 11.31
CA PRO A 52 -46.63 11.23 9.98
C PRO A 52 -47.94 10.42 9.86
N THR A 53 -48.64 10.61 8.75
CA THR A 53 -49.78 9.77 8.36
C THR A 53 -49.35 8.59 7.49
N ASN A 54 -49.70 7.40 7.98
CA ASN A 54 -49.81 6.13 7.25
C ASN A 54 -50.97 6.18 6.24
N GLN A 55 -50.71 5.73 5.01
CA GLN A 55 -51.62 5.20 3.97
C GLN A 55 -50.69 4.97 2.75
N ASP A 56 -50.45 3.79 2.19
CA ASP A 56 -51.36 2.69 1.88
C ASP A 56 -50.65 1.33 1.87
N LEU A 57 -51.36 0.32 2.38
CA LEU A 57 -51.10 -1.10 2.21
C LEU A 57 -52.19 -1.67 1.31
N GLN A 58 -51.78 -2.64 0.47
CA GLN A 58 -52.58 -3.64 -0.28
C GLN A 58 -53.19 -3.22 -1.62
N GLU A 59 -52.57 -3.70 -2.71
CA GLU A 59 -53.21 -4.64 -3.65
C GLU A 59 -52.20 -5.10 -4.72
N ASN A 60 -51.82 -6.38 -4.71
CA ASN A 60 -52.10 -7.31 -5.82
C ASN A 60 -51.34 -8.64 -5.68
N GLN A 61 -52.12 -9.70 -5.56
CA GLN A 61 -51.75 -11.09 -5.72
C GLN A 61 -51.42 -11.42 -7.19
N GLU A 62 -50.52 -12.39 -7.35
CA GLU A 62 -50.48 -13.41 -8.41
C GLU A 62 -50.51 -12.93 -9.87
N THR A 63 -49.33 -12.90 -10.48
CA THR A 63 -49.14 -13.51 -11.80
C THR A 63 -47.80 -14.23 -11.83
N SER A 64 -47.87 -15.55 -11.75
CA SER A 64 -46.82 -16.48 -12.17
C SER A 64 -46.40 -16.18 -13.61
N ARG A 65 -45.29 -15.45 -13.77
CA ARG A 65 -44.61 -15.31 -15.06
C ARG A 65 -43.46 -16.30 -15.11
N GLU A 66 -43.52 -17.12 -16.14
CA GLU A 66 -42.58 -18.15 -16.54
C GLU A 66 -41.13 -17.69 -16.40
N ILE A 67 -40.31 -18.55 -15.80
CA ILE A 67 -38.85 -18.45 -15.80
C ILE A 67 -38.40 -18.61 -17.27
N PRO A 68 -37.79 -17.60 -17.91
CA PRO A 68 -37.24 -17.80 -19.24
C PRO A 68 -36.08 -18.78 -19.15
N LYS A 69 -36.18 -19.89 -19.89
CA LYS A 69 -35.08 -20.80 -20.18
C LYS A 69 -33.82 -20.00 -20.50
N GLU A 70 -32.70 -20.38 -19.88
CA GLU A 70 -31.36 -19.93 -20.23
C GLU A 70 -31.20 -19.97 -21.75
N ARG A 71 -31.20 -18.80 -22.39
CA ARG A 71 -30.70 -18.65 -23.75
C ARG A 71 -29.19 -18.79 -23.63
N GLU A 72 -28.63 -19.83 -24.22
CA GLU A 72 -27.22 -19.85 -24.58
C GLU A 72 -26.95 -18.56 -25.38
N GLU A 73 -26.24 -17.60 -24.77
CA GLU A 73 -25.76 -16.41 -25.49
C GLU A 73 -24.76 -16.93 -26.54
N GLU A 74 -25.19 -17.04 -27.80
CA GLU A 74 -24.26 -17.09 -28.93
C GLU A 74 -23.25 -15.96 -28.73
N GLU A 75 -21.94 -16.29 -28.69
CA GLU A 75 -20.89 -15.29 -28.61
C GLU A 75 -20.96 -14.40 -29.86
N GLU A 76 -21.69 -13.29 -29.75
CA GLU A 76 -21.75 -12.29 -30.80
C GLU A 76 -20.32 -11.80 -31.08
N PHE A 77 -19.82 -12.10 -32.28
CA PHE A 77 -18.48 -11.74 -32.69
C PHE A 77 -18.31 -10.21 -32.59
N ASP A 78 -17.41 -9.76 -31.71
CA ASP A 78 -17.17 -8.34 -31.49
C ASP A 78 -16.53 -7.69 -32.73
N LYS A 79 -17.32 -6.88 -33.44
CA LYS A 79 -16.89 -6.21 -34.67
C LYS A 79 -16.00 -4.98 -34.42
N ARG A 80 -15.90 -4.51 -33.17
CA ARG A 80 -15.12 -3.33 -32.81
C ARG A 80 -13.63 -3.59 -33.00
N LYS A 81 -12.90 -2.55 -33.40
CA LYS A 81 -11.45 -2.57 -33.56
C LYS A 81 -10.82 -1.48 -32.71
N ILE A 82 -9.55 -1.68 -32.33
CA ILE A 82 -8.80 -0.66 -31.59
C ILE A 82 -8.76 0.67 -32.36
N SER A 83 -8.71 0.61 -33.70
CA SER A 83 -8.76 1.77 -34.60
C SER A 83 -10.05 2.58 -34.56
N ASP A 84 -11.13 2.06 -33.95
CA ASP A 84 -12.42 2.75 -33.88
C ASP A 84 -12.41 3.90 -32.84
N LEU A 85 -11.39 3.94 -31.99
CA LEU A 85 -11.11 5.03 -31.07
C LEU A 85 -9.91 5.83 -31.59
N ASP A 86 -10.09 7.15 -31.74
CA ASP A 86 -8.98 8.09 -31.94
C ASP A 86 -8.32 8.38 -30.57
N PRO A 87 -7.10 7.87 -30.31
CA PRO A 87 -6.45 8.01 -29.01
C PRO A 87 -6.05 9.47 -28.74
N ILE A 88 -5.64 10.22 -29.75
CA ILE A 88 -5.19 11.61 -29.60
C ILE A 88 -6.38 12.47 -29.19
N LYS A 89 -7.50 12.34 -29.92
CA LYS A 89 -8.74 13.07 -29.58
C LYS A 89 -9.26 12.69 -28.20
N TYR A 90 -9.18 11.42 -27.81
CA TYR A 90 -9.59 10.99 -26.47
C TYR A 90 -8.75 11.66 -25.37
N ILE A 91 -7.42 11.68 -25.52
CA ILE A 91 -6.49 12.24 -24.53
C ILE A 91 -6.62 13.76 -24.44
N VAL A 92 -6.52 14.49 -25.56
CA VAL A 92 -6.43 15.96 -25.58
C VAL A 92 -7.65 16.64 -24.94
N GLU A 93 -8.85 16.06 -25.09
CA GLU A 93 -10.08 16.65 -24.57
C GLU A 93 -10.13 16.82 -23.03
N ASN A 94 -9.34 16.05 -22.27
CA ASN A 94 -9.20 16.20 -20.83
C ASN A 94 -7.74 15.99 -20.41
N GLY A 95 -6.81 16.38 -21.30
CA GLY A 95 -5.38 16.20 -21.12
C GLY A 95 -4.73 17.35 -20.35
N PHE A 96 -3.41 17.34 -20.34
CA PHE A 96 -2.59 18.43 -19.81
C PHE A 96 -2.73 19.73 -20.64
N HIS A 97 -2.89 20.87 -19.98
CA HIS A 97 -2.81 22.21 -20.60
C HIS A 97 -1.54 22.93 -20.15
N GLU A 98 -0.88 23.65 -21.05
CA GLU A 98 0.32 24.43 -20.68
C GLU A 98 -0.01 25.47 -19.60
N GLY A 99 0.77 25.45 -18.51
CA GLY A 99 0.52 26.25 -17.31
C GLY A 99 -0.10 25.46 -16.14
N ASP A 100 -0.66 24.27 -16.38
CA ASP A 100 -1.15 23.40 -15.31
C ASP A 100 0.01 22.77 -14.51
N ASP A 101 -0.24 22.44 -13.22
CA ASP A 101 0.62 21.53 -12.47
C ASP A 101 0.39 20.08 -12.93
N ALA A 102 1.41 19.50 -13.57
CA ALA A 102 1.37 18.15 -14.12
C ALA A 102 1.08 17.04 -13.09
N TYR A 103 1.25 17.28 -11.80
CA TYR A 103 1.08 16.29 -10.72
C TYR A 103 -0.17 16.53 -9.88
N ALA A 104 -0.90 17.64 -10.09
CA ALA A 104 -2.01 18.02 -9.23
C ALA A 104 -3.17 17.01 -9.27
N LYS A 105 -3.59 16.61 -10.48
CA LYS A 105 -4.77 15.75 -10.69
C LYS A 105 -4.52 14.28 -10.38
N ASN A 106 -3.34 13.77 -10.69
CA ASN A 106 -3.08 12.32 -10.68
C ASN A 106 -1.89 11.89 -9.81
N ALA A 107 -1.12 12.82 -9.24
CA ALA A 107 0.08 12.53 -8.44
C ALA A 107 1.19 11.76 -9.20
N TYR A 108 1.20 11.88 -10.52
CA TYR A 108 2.28 11.52 -11.45
C TYR A 108 2.27 12.55 -12.59
N ASN A 109 3.33 12.59 -13.39
CA ASN A 109 3.50 13.56 -14.48
C ASN A 109 2.53 13.28 -15.66
N ILE A 110 1.34 13.89 -15.64
CA ILE A 110 0.34 13.68 -16.71
C ILE A 110 0.82 14.23 -18.06
N LYS A 111 1.60 15.32 -18.07
CA LYS A 111 2.22 15.87 -19.30
C LYS A 111 3.08 14.82 -19.99
N LYS A 112 3.91 14.11 -19.24
CA LYS A 112 4.75 13.05 -19.79
C LYS A 112 3.93 11.84 -20.24
N SER A 113 2.90 11.46 -19.49
CA SER A 113 1.97 10.39 -19.86
C SER A 113 1.24 10.66 -21.17
N ASP A 114 0.76 11.89 -21.38
CA ASP A 114 -0.02 12.29 -22.56
C ASP A 114 0.81 12.32 -23.84
N GLN A 115 2.13 12.53 -23.73
CA GLN A 115 3.07 12.55 -24.85
C GLN A 115 3.44 11.14 -25.36
N LEU A 116 3.16 10.10 -24.59
CA LEU A 116 3.56 8.74 -24.92
C LEU A 116 2.51 8.03 -25.78
N PRO A 117 2.93 7.23 -26.78
CA PRO A 117 2.02 6.36 -27.50
C PRO A 117 1.25 5.43 -26.54
N VAL A 118 -0.02 5.20 -26.83
CA VAL A 118 -0.89 4.35 -26.00
C VAL A 118 -0.53 2.86 -26.09
N ASP A 119 0.13 2.49 -27.18
CA ASP A 119 0.61 1.15 -27.53
C ASP A 119 2.14 1.05 -27.49
N ARG A 120 2.83 1.97 -26.80
CA ARG A 120 4.30 2.01 -26.73
C ARG A 120 4.90 0.65 -26.36
N GLU A 121 6.01 0.31 -26.98
CA GLU A 121 6.81 -0.84 -26.59
C GLU A 121 7.45 -0.61 -25.21
N VAL A 122 7.53 -1.68 -24.43
CA VAL A 122 8.19 -1.69 -23.10
C VAL A 122 9.29 -2.76 -23.10
N PRO A 123 10.39 -2.57 -22.35
CA PRO A 123 11.44 -3.57 -22.24
C PRO A 123 10.90 -4.90 -21.71
N ASP A 124 11.33 -6.00 -22.33
CA ASP A 124 11.03 -7.35 -21.85
C ASP A 124 12.00 -7.72 -20.71
N VAL A 125 11.58 -7.38 -19.50
CA VAL A 125 12.33 -7.56 -18.24
C VAL A 125 12.17 -8.96 -17.63
N ARG A 126 11.53 -9.90 -18.34
CA ARG A 126 11.42 -11.29 -17.89
C ARG A 126 12.78 -11.97 -17.90
N ASP A 127 12.93 -13.00 -17.08
CA ASP A 127 14.09 -13.87 -17.12
C ASP A 127 14.17 -14.62 -18.47
N GLN A 128 15.39 -14.95 -18.92
CA GLN A 128 15.58 -15.65 -20.19
C GLN A 128 14.84 -16.98 -20.25
N GLN A 129 14.75 -17.72 -19.14
CA GLN A 129 13.99 -18.97 -19.09
C GLN A 129 12.49 -18.74 -19.32
N CYS A 130 11.93 -17.64 -18.83
CA CYS A 130 10.53 -17.27 -19.09
C CYS A 130 10.27 -16.95 -20.56
N LYS A 131 11.25 -16.33 -21.24
CA LYS A 131 11.14 -15.97 -22.67
C LYS A 131 11.11 -17.20 -23.57
N SER A 132 11.72 -18.30 -23.13
CA SER A 132 11.78 -19.57 -23.85
C SER A 132 10.59 -20.51 -23.56
N GLN A 133 9.70 -20.16 -22.63
CA GLN A 133 8.54 -21.00 -22.31
C GLN A 133 7.45 -20.92 -23.37
N VAL A 134 6.92 -22.09 -23.73
CA VAL A 134 5.73 -22.24 -24.57
C VAL A 134 4.54 -22.52 -23.66
N TRP A 135 3.49 -21.73 -23.83
CA TRP A 135 2.30 -21.80 -22.98
C TRP A 135 1.23 -22.71 -23.60
N PRO A 136 0.51 -23.51 -22.80
CA PRO A 136 -0.62 -24.29 -23.30
C PRO A 136 -1.70 -23.38 -23.90
N HIS A 137 -2.35 -23.85 -24.96
CA HIS A 137 -3.44 -23.10 -25.59
C HIS A 137 -4.75 -23.20 -24.80
N ASP A 138 -4.95 -24.31 -24.08
CA ASP A 138 -6.17 -24.69 -23.35
C ASP A 138 -6.23 -24.11 -21.92
N LEU A 139 -5.98 -22.81 -21.78
CA LEU A 139 -6.06 -22.11 -20.49
C LEU A 139 -7.48 -21.56 -20.24
N PRO A 140 -7.90 -21.43 -18.97
CA PRO A 140 -9.21 -20.89 -18.63
C PRO A 140 -9.33 -19.43 -19.08
N THR A 141 -10.53 -19.03 -19.50
CA THR A 141 -10.76 -17.65 -19.91
C THR A 141 -10.77 -16.68 -18.72
N THR A 142 -10.36 -15.43 -18.93
CA THR A 142 -10.36 -14.39 -17.90
C THR A 142 -11.24 -13.20 -18.25
N THR A 143 -11.84 -12.59 -17.23
CA THR A 143 -12.35 -11.22 -17.29
C THR A 143 -11.40 -10.29 -16.55
N ILE A 144 -10.88 -9.29 -17.27
CA ILE A 144 -10.05 -8.25 -16.67
C ILE A 144 -10.96 -7.16 -16.10
N ILE A 145 -10.79 -6.81 -14.82
CA ILE A 145 -11.57 -5.80 -14.12
C ILE A 145 -10.65 -4.64 -13.75
N ILE A 146 -10.97 -3.45 -14.27
CA ILE A 146 -10.21 -2.22 -14.03
C ILE A 146 -11.14 -1.21 -13.38
N CYS A 147 -10.92 -0.95 -12.10
CA CYS A 147 -11.65 0.09 -11.37
C CYS A 147 -10.89 1.41 -11.48
N PHE A 148 -11.58 2.52 -11.72
CA PHE A 148 -10.95 3.83 -11.82
C PHE A 148 -11.82 4.94 -11.25
N HIS A 149 -11.18 6.00 -10.76
CA HIS A 149 -11.83 7.22 -10.29
C HIS A 149 -10.94 8.41 -10.67
N ASN A 150 -11.41 9.27 -11.57
CA ASN A 150 -10.67 10.45 -12.05
C ASN A 150 -9.25 10.12 -12.55
N GLU A 151 -9.09 9.01 -13.27
CA GLU A 151 -7.78 8.61 -13.80
C GLU A 151 -7.39 9.45 -15.02
N GLY A 152 -6.09 9.69 -15.19
CA GLY A 152 -5.57 10.34 -16.38
C GLY A 152 -5.87 9.51 -17.63
N ARG A 153 -6.50 10.12 -18.63
CA ARG A 153 -6.97 9.43 -19.84
C ARG A 153 -5.89 8.62 -20.54
N SER A 154 -4.69 9.18 -20.69
CA SER A 154 -3.57 8.49 -21.33
C SER A 154 -3.15 7.21 -20.58
N ALA A 155 -3.09 7.24 -19.25
CA ALA A 155 -2.76 6.09 -18.43
C ALA A 155 -3.86 5.02 -18.45
N LEU A 156 -5.14 5.42 -18.33
CA LEU A 156 -6.28 4.51 -18.40
C LEU A 156 -6.34 3.81 -19.76
N LEU A 157 -6.21 4.56 -20.86
CA LEU A 157 -6.24 4.00 -22.21
C LEU A 157 -5.06 3.06 -22.43
N ARG A 158 -3.84 3.44 -22.05
CA ARG A 158 -2.65 2.59 -22.17
C ARG A 158 -2.75 1.31 -21.36
N THR A 159 -3.41 1.33 -20.21
CA THR A 159 -3.74 0.10 -19.46
C THR A 159 -4.61 -0.84 -20.28
N VAL A 160 -5.73 -0.34 -20.82
CA VAL A 160 -6.66 -1.12 -21.64
C VAL A 160 -5.98 -1.65 -22.91
N ILE A 161 -5.25 -0.79 -23.63
CA ILE A 161 -4.55 -1.17 -24.86
C ILE A 161 -3.46 -2.21 -24.58
N SER A 162 -2.67 -2.06 -23.51
CA SER A 162 -1.66 -3.06 -23.16
C SER A 162 -2.30 -4.43 -22.85
N ALA A 163 -3.43 -4.45 -22.16
CA ALA A 163 -4.16 -5.67 -21.84
C ALA A 163 -4.76 -6.31 -23.10
N LEU A 164 -5.30 -5.53 -24.05
CA LEU A 164 -5.81 -6.03 -25.32
C LEU A 164 -4.69 -6.58 -26.22
N ASN A 165 -3.60 -5.82 -26.39
CA ASN A 165 -2.54 -6.16 -27.34
C ASN A 165 -1.64 -7.32 -26.86
N ARG A 166 -1.49 -7.50 -25.54
CA ARG A 166 -0.53 -8.45 -24.96
C ARG A 166 -1.21 -9.63 -24.27
N SER A 167 -2.49 -9.85 -24.52
CA SER A 167 -3.22 -11.04 -24.07
C SER A 167 -3.72 -11.83 -25.29
N PRO A 168 -3.56 -13.17 -25.31
CA PRO A 168 -4.13 -13.97 -26.39
C PRO A 168 -5.65 -13.77 -26.51
N PRO A 169 -6.19 -13.48 -27.72
CA PRO A 169 -7.60 -13.15 -27.87
C PRO A 169 -8.57 -14.21 -27.38
N HIS A 170 -8.24 -15.50 -27.48
CA HIS A 170 -9.11 -16.58 -26.99
C HIS A 170 -9.16 -16.70 -25.47
N LEU A 171 -8.15 -16.18 -24.75
CA LEU A 171 -8.10 -16.21 -23.28
C LEU A 171 -8.79 -15.00 -22.65
N LEU A 172 -8.80 -13.85 -23.34
CA LEU A 172 -9.45 -12.65 -22.84
C LEU A 172 -10.95 -12.65 -23.18
N LYS A 173 -11.81 -12.96 -22.20
CA LYS A 173 -13.27 -12.95 -22.39
C LYS A 173 -13.81 -11.53 -22.57
N GLU A 174 -13.47 -10.65 -21.64
CA GLU A 174 -13.90 -9.25 -21.62
C GLU A 174 -13.03 -8.39 -20.69
N ILE A 175 -13.07 -7.07 -20.92
CA ILE A 175 -12.52 -6.06 -20.00
C ILE A 175 -13.69 -5.26 -19.43
N ILE A 176 -13.89 -5.34 -18.12
CA ILE A 176 -14.91 -4.58 -17.40
C ILE A 176 -14.23 -3.37 -16.75
N LEU A 177 -14.53 -2.19 -17.28
CA LEU A 177 -14.18 -0.92 -16.65
C LEU A 177 -15.25 -0.57 -15.62
N VAL A 178 -14.84 -0.33 -14.38
CA VAL A 178 -15.72 0.12 -13.29
C VAL A 178 -15.36 1.56 -12.94
N ASP A 179 -16.15 2.49 -13.47
CA ASP A 179 -16.06 3.92 -13.19
C ASP A 179 -16.68 4.22 -11.82
N ASP A 180 -15.83 4.42 -10.82
CA ASP A 180 -16.23 4.70 -9.45
C ASP A 180 -16.53 6.19 -9.25
N PHE A 181 -17.54 6.67 -9.96
CA PHE A 181 -18.07 8.04 -9.85
C PHE A 181 -17.02 9.12 -10.21
N SER A 182 -16.33 8.95 -11.34
CA SER A 182 -15.47 9.99 -11.89
C SER A 182 -16.27 11.24 -12.28
N SER A 183 -15.65 12.42 -12.17
CA SER A 183 -16.26 13.71 -12.47
C SER A 183 -16.66 13.81 -13.94
N ASP A 184 -15.84 13.32 -14.87
CA ASP A 184 -16.19 13.22 -16.29
C ASP A 184 -16.58 11.78 -16.67
N PRO A 185 -17.87 11.49 -16.94
CA PRO A 185 -18.29 10.16 -17.38
C PRO A 185 -17.75 9.76 -18.76
N LYS A 186 -17.22 10.72 -19.54
CA LYS A 186 -16.64 10.44 -20.87
C LYS A 186 -15.32 9.68 -20.78
N ASP A 187 -14.63 9.74 -19.63
CA ASP A 187 -13.39 8.99 -19.39
C ASP A 187 -13.62 7.48 -19.61
N GLY A 188 -14.69 6.93 -19.03
CA GLY A 188 -15.09 5.55 -19.30
C GLY A 188 -15.88 5.37 -20.60
N ARG A 189 -16.89 6.23 -20.86
CA ARG A 189 -17.87 6.00 -21.95
C ARG A 189 -17.22 5.93 -23.33
N ARG A 190 -16.13 6.67 -23.57
CA ARG A 190 -15.45 6.65 -24.87
C ARG A 190 -14.71 5.35 -25.14
N LEU A 191 -14.27 4.66 -24.09
CA LEU A 191 -13.55 3.40 -24.20
C LEU A 191 -14.45 2.23 -24.61
N LEU A 192 -15.79 2.39 -24.57
CA LEU A 192 -16.74 1.41 -25.11
C LEU A 192 -16.58 1.15 -26.61
N LYS A 193 -15.88 2.03 -27.34
CA LYS A 193 -15.53 1.82 -28.74
C LYS A 193 -14.48 0.72 -28.94
N LEU A 194 -13.71 0.39 -27.91
CA LEU A 194 -12.67 -0.64 -27.98
C LEU A 194 -13.29 -2.04 -27.92
N PRO A 195 -12.67 -3.04 -28.58
CA PRO A 195 -13.14 -4.42 -28.51
C PRO A 195 -13.09 -4.94 -27.08
N LYS A 196 -14.04 -5.82 -26.75
CA LYS A 196 -14.19 -6.52 -25.47
C LYS A 196 -14.41 -5.63 -24.24
N VAL A 197 -14.44 -4.30 -24.41
CA VAL A 197 -14.63 -3.36 -23.32
C VAL A 197 -16.12 -3.21 -23.00
N LYS A 198 -16.43 -3.35 -21.71
CA LYS A 198 -17.70 -3.02 -21.07
C LYS A 198 -17.47 -1.96 -20.00
N LEU A 199 -18.48 -1.15 -19.73
CA LEU A 199 -18.43 -0.09 -18.72
C LEU A 199 -19.57 -0.25 -17.72
N ILE A 200 -19.19 -0.21 -16.45
CA ILE A 200 -20.10 -0.06 -15.32
C ILE A 200 -19.77 1.28 -14.68
N ARG A 201 -20.76 2.15 -14.50
CA ARG A 201 -20.58 3.39 -13.74
C ARG A 201 -21.34 3.34 -12.43
N ASN A 202 -20.68 3.70 -11.33
CA ASN A 202 -21.33 3.87 -10.04
C ASN A 202 -22.08 5.21 -9.99
N THR A 203 -23.24 5.22 -9.34
CA THR A 203 -24.09 6.42 -9.17
C THR A 203 -23.63 7.30 -8.01
N LYS A 204 -22.76 6.77 -7.15
CA LYS A 204 -22.05 7.46 -6.07
C LYS A 204 -20.65 6.85 -5.93
N ARG A 205 -19.76 7.52 -5.21
CA ARG A 205 -18.42 6.99 -4.96
C ARG A 205 -18.48 5.85 -3.96
N GLU A 206 -18.27 4.63 -4.44
CA GLU A 206 -18.34 3.41 -3.65
C GLU A 206 -16.97 3.03 -3.07
N GLY A 207 -15.89 3.37 -3.75
CA GLY A 207 -14.54 2.91 -3.42
C GLY A 207 -14.08 1.74 -4.27
N LEU A 208 -12.76 1.49 -4.26
CA LEU A 208 -12.10 0.43 -5.00
C LEU A 208 -12.69 -0.95 -4.66
N ILE A 209 -12.87 -1.21 -3.37
CA ILE A 209 -13.26 -2.53 -2.85
C ILE A 209 -14.63 -2.96 -3.38
N ARG A 210 -15.65 -2.11 -3.16
CA ARG A 210 -17.01 -2.35 -3.64
C ARG A 210 -17.11 -2.33 -5.17
N SER A 211 -16.32 -1.48 -5.83
CA SER A 211 -16.24 -1.44 -7.30
C SER A 211 -15.69 -2.73 -7.89
N ARG A 212 -14.63 -3.32 -7.30
CA ARG A 212 -14.08 -4.62 -7.70
C ARG A 212 -15.11 -5.73 -7.57
N VAL A 213 -15.87 -5.76 -6.47
CA VAL A 213 -16.95 -6.74 -6.29
C VAL A 213 -18.06 -6.57 -7.33
N LYS A 214 -18.45 -5.33 -7.66
CA LYS A 214 -19.44 -5.06 -8.71
C LYS A 214 -18.97 -5.55 -10.08
N GLY A 215 -17.70 -5.34 -10.42
CA GLY A 215 -17.09 -5.90 -11.63
C GLY A 215 -17.06 -7.42 -11.62
N ALA A 216 -16.66 -8.03 -10.49
CA ALA A 216 -16.59 -9.48 -10.33
C ALA A 216 -17.96 -10.18 -10.47
N ASN A 217 -19.03 -9.54 -9.99
CA ASN A 217 -20.39 -10.07 -10.12
C ASN A 217 -20.86 -10.18 -11.58
N LEU A 218 -20.39 -9.27 -12.44
CA LEU A 218 -20.79 -9.19 -13.85
C LEU A 218 -19.81 -9.88 -14.81
N ALA A 219 -18.68 -10.35 -14.31
CA ALA A 219 -17.65 -11.03 -15.08
C ALA A 219 -18.13 -12.39 -15.60
N ARG A 220 -17.86 -12.71 -16.87
CA ARG A 220 -18.22 -14.00 -17.49
C ARG A 220 -17.05 -14.99 -17.61
N GLY A 221 -15.81 -14.54 -17.42
CA GLY A 221 -14.63 -15.40 -17.43
C GLY A 221 -14.58 -16.36 -16.25
N GLU A 222 -13.91 -17.48 -16.43
CA GLU A 222 -13.65 -18.47 -15.38
C GLU A 222 -12.66 -17.93 -14.32
N VAL A 223 -11.76 -17.06 -14.76
CA VAL A 223 -10.80 -16.33 -13.93
C VAL A 223 -11.17 -14.85 -13.88
N LEU A 224 -10.98 -14.23 -12.71
CA LEU A 224 -11.01 -12.79 -12.52
C LEU A 224 -9.57 -12.29 -12.48
N THR A 225 -9.25 -11.29 -13.30
CA THR A 225 -7.95 -10.60 -13.27
C THR A 225 -8.18 -9.13 -12.93
N PHE A 226 -7.67 -8.68 -11.80
CA PHE A 226 -7.75 -7.28 -11.38
C PHE A 226 -6.48 -6.54 -11.79
N LEU A 227 -6.65 -5.37 -12.40
CA LEU A 227 -5.59 -4.41 -12.69
C LEU A 227 -6.00 -3.04 -12.18
N ASP A 228 -5.03 -2.26 -11.71
CA ASP A 228 -5.23 -0.83 -11.48
C ASP A 228 -5.23 -0.07 -12.81
N SER A 229 -5.78 1.15 -12.81
CA SER A 229 -6.04 1.95 -14.02
C SER A 229 -4.81 2.63 -14.64
N HIS A 230 -3.62 2.31 -14.17
CA HIS A 230 -2.35 2.92 -14.54
C HIS A 230 -1.25 1.86 -14.58
N CYS A 231 -1.52 0.82 -15.35
CA CYS A 231 -0.67 -0.34 -15.54
C CYS A 231 -0.27 -0.54 -17.00
N GLU A 232 0.84 -1.24 -17.24
CA GLU A 232 1.24 -1.68 -18.58
C GLU A 232 1.65 -3.16 -18.54
N CYS A 233 0.82 -4.02 -19.14
CA CYS A 233 1.08 -5.45 -19.21
C CYS A 233 2.34 -5.73 -20.06
N ASN A 234 3.20 -6.67 -19.69
CA ASN A 234 4.36 -7.04 -20.52
C ASN A 234 4.05 -8.26 -21.43
N LYS A 235 5.04 -8.75 -22.19
CA LYS A 235 4.91 -9.90 -23.09
C LYS A 235 4.58 -11.18 -22.31
N ASN A 236 3.62 -11.97 -22.81
CA ASN A 236 3.09 -13.21 -22.25
C ASN A 236 2.82 -13.11 -20.74
N TRP A 237 2.25 -12.00 -20.30
CA TRP A 237 2.00 -11.75 -18.88
C TRP A 237 0.84 -12.60 -18.35
N LEU A 238 -0.11 -12.98 -19.19
CA LEU A 238 -1.39 -13.54 -18.74
C LEU A 238 -1.34 -15.07 -18.60
N GLU A 239 -0.75 -15.75 -19.56
CA GLU A 239 -0.66 -17.20 -19.63
C GLU A 239 -0.02 -17.85 -18.39
N PRO A 240 1.09 -17.32 -17.82
CA PRO A 240 1.65 -17.85 -16.58
C PRO A 240 0.68 -17.77 -15.39
N LEU A 241 -0.13 -16.71 -15.31
CA LEU A 241 -1.12 -16.54 -14.24
C LEU A 241 -2.25 -17.57 -14.38
N LEU A 242 -2.79 -17.71 -15.60
CA LEU A 242 -3.89 -18.63 -15.88
C LEU A 242 -3.49 -20.09 -15.73
N LEU A 243 -2.27 -20.46 -16.15
CA LEU A 243 -1.72 -21.80 -15.95
C LEU A 243 -1.69 -22.16 -14.46
N ARG A 244 -1.17 -21.26 -13.62
CA ARG A 244 -1.09 -21.50 -12.17
C ARG A 244 -2.45 -21.64 -11.50
N ILE A 245 -3.46 -20.90 -11.95
CA ILE A 245 -4.83 -21.05 -11.45
C ILE A 245 -5.46 -22.36 -11.94
N LYS A 246 -5.20 -22.77 -13.19
CA LYS A 246 -5.65 -24.07 -13.72
C LYS A 246 -5.10 -25.23 -12.89
N GLU A 247 -3.81 -25.17 -12.54
CA GLU A 247 -3.12 -26.18 -11.71
C GLU A 247 -3.54 -26.14 -10.24
N SER A 248 -3.79 -24.95 -9.69
CA SER A 248 -4.20 -24.75 -8.30
C SER A 248 -5.33 -23.72 -8.18
N PRO A 249 -6.60 -24.13 -8.34
CA PRO A 249 -7.75 -23.22 -8.40
C PRO A 249 -8.03 -22.43 -7.11
N LYS A 250 -7.42 -22.84 -5.97
CA LYS A 250 -7.51 -22.14 -4.68
C LYS A 250 -6.35 -21.18 -4.42
N THR A 251 -5.52 -20.91 -5.43
CA THR A 251 -4.42 -19.96 -5.35
C THR A 251 -4.82 -18.60 -5.93
N ILE A 252 -4.49 -17.53 -5.22
CA ILE A 252 -4.48 -16.18 -5.77
C ILE A 252 -3.07 -15.88 -6.27
N VAL A 253 -2.95 -15.49 -7.54
CA VAL A 253 -1.64 -15.27 -8.16
C VAL A 253 -1.47 -13.81 -8.56
N SER A 254 -0.28 -13.25 -8.39
CA SER A 254 0.06 -11.90 -8.83
C SER A 254 1.27 -11.91 -9.78
N PRO A 255 1.35 -10.98 -10.73
CA PRO A 255 2.58 -10.75 -11.47
C PRO A 255 3.68 -10.21 -10.53
N ILE A 256 4.94 -10.21 -11.01
CA ILE A 256 5.90 -9.23 -10.51
C ILE A 256 5.45 -7.86 -11.00
N ILE A 257 5.34 -6.92 -10.07
CA ILE A 257 4.93 -5.54 -10.34
C ILE A 257 6.18 -4.72 -10.64
N ASP A 258 6.36 -4.38 -11.91
CA ASP A 258 7.45 -3.52 -12.37
C ASP A 258 7.10 -2.04 -12.12
N VAL A 259 8.12 -1.18 -12.08
CA VAL A 259 7.94 0.24 -11.76
C VAL A 259 7.80 1.02 -13.06
N ILE A 260 6.70 1.75 -13.22
CA ILE A 260 6.63 2.86 -14.19
C ILE A 260 6.96 4.13 -13.41
N ASN A 261 8.07 4.77 -13.75
CA ASN A 261 8.53 5.96 -13.05
C ASN A 261 7.49 7.09 -13.16
N LEU A 262 7.12 7.69 -12.02
CA LEU A 262 6.04 8.69 -11.97
C LEU A 262 6.36 10.01 -12.68
N ASP A 263 7.64 10.31 -12.93
CA ASP A 263 8.13 11.53 -13.56
C ASP A 263 8.43 11.34 -15.04
N THR A 264 9.18 10.29 -15.38
CA THR A 264 9.67 10.04 -16.75
C THR A 264 8.80 9.06 -17.53
N PHE A 265 7.98 8.27 -16.83
CA PHE A 265 7.25 7.12 -17.35
C PHE A 265 8.13 5.99 -17.89
N ASP A 266 9.41 5.94 -17.53
CA ASP A 266 10.26 4.81 -17.87
C ASP A 266 9.77 3.53 -17.19
N TYR A 267 9.78 2.42 -17.93
CA TYR A 267 9.42 1.10 -17.41
C TYR A 267 10.68 0.40 -16.90
N LEU A 268 10.71 0.13 -15.60
CA LEU A 268 11.86 -0.40 -14.87
C LEU A 268 11.50 -1.76 -14.25
N GLY A 269 12.28 -2.79 -14.57
CA GLY A 269 12.06 -4.13 -14.04
C GLY A 269 12.33 -4.20 -12.55
N SER A 270 11.43 -4.85 -11.81
CA SER A 270 11.58 -5.09 -10.37
C SER A 270 12.30 -6.41 -10.10
N SER A 271 12.92 -6.52 -8.91
CA SER A 271 13.61 -7.74 -8.48
C SER A 271 12.63 -8.91 -8.31
N ALA A 272 13.05 -10.11 -8.75
CA ALA A 272 12.34 -11.36 -8.52
C ALA A 272 12.64 -11.98 -7.14
N ASP A 273 13.44 -11.30 -6.32
CA ASP A 273 13.83 -11.73 -4.97
C ASP A 273 13.03 -11.02 -3.87
N LEU A 274 11.89 -10.43 -4.24
CA LEU A 274 10.98 -9.76 -3.32
C LEU A 274 9.63 -10.50 -3.23
N ARG A 275 9.04 -10.50 -2.03
CA ARG A 275 7.65 -10.90 -1.80
C ARG A 275 6.94 -9.90 -0.91
N GLY A 276 5.62 -9.95 -0.86
CA GLY A 276 4.83 -9.08 0.00
C GLY A 276 4.98 -9.47 1.48
N GLY A 277 5.16 -8.47 2.33
CA GLY A 277 5.24 -8.59 3.78
C GLY A 277 4.49 -7.44 4.47
N PHE A 278 4.48 -7.47 5.80
CA PHE A 278 3.91 -6.41 6.63
C PHE A 278 4.56 -6.39 8.02
N GLY A 279 4.59 -5.22 8.66
CA GLY A 279 4.94 -5.06 10.08
C GLY A 279 3.70 -5.09 10.98
N TRP A 280 3.86 -4.93 12.30
CA TRP A 280 2.70 -4.96 13.22
C TRP A 280 1.80 -3.73 13.11
N ASN A 281 2.26 -2.66 12.47
CA ASN A 281 1.39 -1.55 12.05
C ASN A 281 0.45 -1.89 10.88
N LEU A 282 0.61 -3.08 10.28
CA LEU A 282 -0.17 -3.58 9.14
C LEU A 282 -0.07 -2.67 7.90
N ASN A 283 1.08 -2.03 7.71
CA ASN A 283 1.42 -1.46 6.42
C ASN A 283 2.08 -2.52 5.54
N PHE A 284 1.69 -2.57 4.27
CA PHE A 284 2.35 -3.42 3.28
C PHE A 284 3.80 -2.96 3.08
N LYS A 285 4.71 -3.93 2.94
CA LYS A 285 6.10 -3.72 2.54
C LYS A 285 6.57 -4.83 1.61
N TRP A 286 7.69 -4.59 0.94
CA TRP A 286 8.40 -5.64 0.19
C TRP A 286 9.49 -6.21 1.09
N ASP A 287 9.44 -7.52 1.31
CA ASP A 287 10.49 -8.25 2.00
C ASP A 287 11.36 -9.00 0.99
N PHE A 288 12.67 -9.05 1.25
CA PHE A 288 13.56 -9.97 0.55
C PHE A 288 13.18 -11.41 0.84
N LEU A 289 13.38 -12.29 -0.15
CA LEU A 289 13.17 -13.71 0.05
C LEU A 289 14.14 -14.26 1.11
N PRO A 290 13.66 -15.13 2.01
CA PRO A 290 14.51 -15.82 2.96
C PRO A 290 15.62 -16.63 2.26
N PRO A 291 16.80 -16.80 2.88
CA PRO A 291 17.91 -17.53 2.27
C PRO A 291 17.57 -18.95 1.81
N HIS A 292 16.71 -19.67 2.55
CA HIS A 292 16.28 -21.01 2.18
C HIS A 292 15.43 -21.02 0.89
N ILE A 293 14.59 -20.00 0.67
CA ILE A 293 13.80 -19.85 -0.56
C ILE A 293 14.71 -19.45 -1.72
N LEU A 294 15.67 -18.56 -1.50
CA LEU A 294 16.67 -18.20 -2.52
C LEU A 294 17.47 -19.42 -2.99
N ALA A 295 17.89 -20.28 -2.04
CA ALA A 295 18.59 -21.52 -2.36
C ALA A 295 17.73 -22.49 -3.18
N GLU A 296 16.44 -22.67 -2.83
CA GLU A 296 15.50 -23.51 -3.59
C GLU A 296 15.31 -23.01 -5.04
N ARG A 297 15.34 -21.69 -5.22
CA ARG A 297 15.16 -21.01 -6.51
C ARG A 297 16.43 -20.92 -7.34
N GLN A 298 17.59 -21.34 -6.80
CA GLN A 298 18.86 -21.25 -7.53
C GLN A 298 18.77 -22.06 -8.84
N GLY A 299 19.04 -21.39 -9.97
CA GLY A 299 18.91 -21.97 -11.31
C GLY A 299 17.48 -22.17 -11.80
N LYS A 300 16.45 -21.84 -11.00
CA LYS A 300 15.02 -22.02 -11.30
C LYS A 300 14.24 -20.70 -11.11
N PRO A 301 14.58 -19.63 -11.85
CA PRO A 301 13.98 -18.29 -11.67
C PRO A 301 12.48 -18.24 -11.95
N THR A 302 11.95 -19.23 -12.69
CA THR A 302 10.54 -19.31 -13.11
C THR A 302 9.61 -19.87 -12.04
N LEU A 303 10.12 -20.44 -10.94
CA LEU A 303 9.28 -21.03 -9.89
C LEU A 303 8.34 -19.99 -9.29
N PRO A 304 7.08 -20.33 -8.97
CA PRO A 304 6.20 -19.46 -8.19
C PRO A 304 6.79 -19.14 -6.82
N ILE A 305 6.56 -17.92 -6.34
CA ILE A 305 7.04 -17.46 -5.02
C ILE A 305 5.84 -17.35 -4.09
N LYS A 306 5.81 -18.13 -3.00
CA LYS A 306 4.77 -17.97 -1.97
C LYS A 306 4.90 -16.63 -1.27
N SER A 307 3.81 -15.88 -1.21
CA SER A 307 3.76 -14.55 -0.59
C SER A 307 2.78 -14.54 0.59
N PRO A 308 3.21 -14.10 1.79
CA PRO A 308 2.31 -13.90 2.93
C PRO A 308 1.11 -13.00 2.61
N VAL A 309 1.39 -11.91 1.89
CA VAL A 309 0.41 -10.89 1.50
C VAL A 309 0.65 -10.45 0.06
N ILE A 310 -0.38 -9.97 -0.62
CA ILE A 310 -0.25 -9.30 -1.93
C ILE A 310 -0.31 -7.79 -1.78
N ALA A 311 0.25 -7.05 -2.74
CA ALA A 311 0.08 -5.58 -2.78
C ALA A 311 -1.40 -5.19 -2.95
N GLY A 312 -2.19 -6.03 -3.62
CA GLY A 312 -3.65 -5.88 -3.75
C GLY A 312 -4.12 -5.21 -5.04
N GLY A 313 -3.27 -4.42 -5.71
CA GLY A 313 -3.58 -3.76 -6.99
C GLY A 313 -3.79 -4.72 -8.15
N LEU A 314 -2.93 -5.75 -8.24
CA LEU A 314 -2.83 -6.63 -9.39
C LEU A 314 -2.82 -8.10 -8.96
N PHE A 315 -3.84 -8.86 -9.33
CA PHE A 315 -3.89 -10.31 -9.08
C PHE A 315 -4.93 -11.00 -9.96
N SER A 316 -4.79 -12.32 -10.11
CA SER A 316 -5.76 -13.20 -10.74
C SER A 316 -6.23 -14.29 -9.78
N VAL A 317 -7.50 -14.67 -9.87
CA VAL A 317 -8.13 -15.68 -9.02
C VAL A 317 -9.25 -16.39 -9.77
N ALA A 318 -9.43 -17.69 -9.55
CA ALA A 318 -10.60 -18.39 -10.08
C ALA A 318 -11.89 -17.73 -9.55
N LYS A 319 -12.84 -17.38 -10.42
CA LYS A 319 -14.08 -16.68 -10.04
C LYS A 319 -14.84 -17.44 -8.96
N LYS A 320 -15.00 -18.75 -9.13
CA LYS A 320 -15.65 -19.63 -8.15
C LYS A 320 -14.96 -19.60 -6.79
N TRP A 321 -13.63 -19.51 -6.76
CA TRP A 321 -12.88 -19.42 -5.51
C TRP A 321 -13.05 -18.05 -4.84
N PHE A 322 -13.01 -16.96 -5.61
CA PHE A 322 -13.30 -15.61 -5.10
C PHE A 322 -14.70 -15.52 -4.47
N GLU A 323 -15.70 -16.13 -5.10
CA GLU A 323 -17.07 -16.23 -4.57
C GLU A 323 -17.15 -17.11 -3.32
N THR A 324 -16.50 -18.28 -3.34
CA THR A 324 -16.46 -19.21 -2.20
C THR A 324 -15.84 -18.56 -0.97
N LEU A 325 -14.77 -17.78 -1.17
CA LEU A 325 -14.14 -17.04 -0.09
C LEU A 325 -15.03 -15.90 0.43
N GLY A 326 -16.11 -15.51 -0.25
CA GLY A 326 -16.97 -14.41 0.19
C GLY A 326 -16.55 -13.04 -0.35
N LYS A 327 -15.93 -13.00 -1.55
CA LYS A 327 -15.56 -11.79 -2.31
C LYS A 327 -14.68 -10.84 -1.50
N TYR A 328 -14.97 -9.55 -1.43
CA TYR A 328 -14.38 -8.63 -0.44
C TYR A 328 -15.40 -8.30 0.64
N ASP A 329 -14.92 -7.81 1.78
CA ASP A 329 -15.76 -7.22 2.82
C ASP A 329 -16.39 -5.90 2.33
N MET A 330 -17.70 -5.93 2.07
CA MET A 330 -18.44 -4.80 1.49
C MET A 330 -18.60 -3.60 2.43
N GLN A 331 -18.33 -3.78 3.73
CA GLN A 331 -18.34 -2.69 4.71
C GLN A 331 -16.98 -1.98 4.84
N MET A 332 -15.95 -2.42 4.11
CA MET A 332 -14.72 -1.63 3.94
C MET A 332 -14.94 -0.46 2.97
N ASP A 333 -14.31 0.66 3.26
CA ASP A 333 -14.51 1.92 2.53
C ASP A 333 -13.31 2.30 1.67
N VAL A 334 -13.58 2.82 0.47
CA VAL A 334 -12.61 3.46 -0.44
C VAL A 334 -11.41 2.58 -0.78
N TRP A 335 -10.37 2.57 0.06
CA TRP A 335 -9.08 1.95 -0.20
C TRP A 335 -8.35 1.62 1.11
N GLY A 336 -7.57 0.54 1.10
CA GLY A 336 -6.64 0.17 2.15
C GLY A 336 -7.17 -0.95 3.05
N GLY A 337 -6.28 -1.86 3.45
CA GLY A 337 -6.59 -3.00 4.33
C GLY A 337 -7.23 -4.19 3.64
N GLU A 338 -7.78 -4.03 2.43
CA GLU A 338 -8.43 -5.11 1.68
C GLU A 338 -7.44 -6.17 1.21
N ASN A 339 -6.21 -5.75 0.90
CA ASN A 339 -5.12 -6.62 0.49
C ASN A 339 -4.69 -7.55 1.64
N LEU A 340 -4.66 -7.04 2.87
CA LEU A 340 -4.39 -7.85 4.06
C LEU A 340 -5.54 -8.81 4.36
N GLU A 341 -6.78 -8.33 4.33
CA GLU A 341 -7.96 -9.14 4.63
C GLU A 341 -8.06 -10.35 3.70
N ILE A 342 -7.97 -10.13 2.38
CA ILE A 342 -8.04 -11.23 1.41
C ILE A 342 -6.85 -12.17 1.52
N SER A 343 -5.67 -11.67 1.89
CA SER A 343 -4.48 -12.50 2.14
C SER A 343 -4.62 -13.39 3.35
N PHE A 344 -5.04 -12.84 4.49
CA PHE A 344 -5.27 -13.60 5.71
C PHE A 344 -6.34 -14.65 5.49
N ARG A 345 -7.46 -14.27 4.88
CA ARG A 345 -8.55 -15.17 4.54
C ARG A 345 -8.12 -16.30 3.63
N THR A 346 -7.44 -15.99 2.51
CA THR A 346 -7.03 -17.02 1.55
C THR A 346 -6.15 -18.07 2.18
N TRP A 347 -5.10 -17.66 2.91
CA TRP A 347 -4.19 -18.59 3.57
C TRP A 347 -4.86 -19.38 4.69
N GLN A 348 -5.58 -18.71 5.59
CA GLN A 348 -6.22 -19.37 6.73
C GLN A 348 -7.33 -20.34 6.28
N CYS A 349 -8.03 -20.06 5.18
CA CYS A 349 -9.14 -20.87 4.69
C CYS A 349 -8.71 -21.91 3.63
N GLY A 350 -7.42 -22.26 3.56
CA GLY A 350 -6.91 -23.40 2.79
C GLY A 350 -6.57 -23.12 1.33
N GLY A 351 -6.44 -21.85 0.95
CA GLY A 351 -5.83 -21.43 -0.31
C GLY A 351 -4.35 -21.05 -0.14
N ALA A 352 -3.79 -20.46 -1.19
CA ALA A 352 -2.42 -19.95 -1.20
C ALA A 352 -2.33 -18.63 -1.96
N MET A 353 -1.22 -17.91 -1.78
CA MET A 353 -0.88 -16.73 -2.57
C MET A 353 0.50 -16.85 -3.17
N GLU A 354 0.62 -16.57 -4.47
CA GLU A 354 1.87 -16.74 -5.22
C GLU A 354 2.17 -15.52 -6.11
N ILE A 355 3.44 -15.11 -6.17
CA ILE A 355 3.96 -14.19 -7.19
C ILE A 355 4.55 -15.05 -8.31
N ILE A 356 4.17 -14.78 -9.57
CA ILE A 356 4.58 -15.57 -10.73
C ILE A 356 5.65 -14.81 -11.52
N PRO A 357 6.94 -15.21 -11.46
CA PRO A 357 8.04 -14.39 -11.98
C PRO A 357 8.02 -14.13 -13.49
N CYS A 358 7.44 -15.06 -14.26
CA CYS A 358 7.30 -14.93 -15.70
C CYS A 358 6.16 -13.99 -16.12
N SER A 359 5.27 -13.63 -15.19
CA SER A 359 4.25 -12.61 -15.41
C SER A 359 4.75 -11.26 -14.90
N ARG A 360 4.77 -10.26 -15.79
CA ARG A 360 5.31 -8.92 -15.54
C ARG A 360 4.28 -7.87 -15.92
N VAL A 361 3.97 -6.96 -15.00
CA VAL A 361 3.07 -5.83 -15.24
C VAL A 361 3.64 -4.59 -14.59
N GLY A 362 3.83 -3.53 -15.37
CA GLY A 362 4.29 -2.24 -14.87
C GLY A 362 3.16 -1.50 -14.17
N HIS A 363 3.48 -0.75 -13.12
CA HIS A 363 2.53 0.07 -12.35
C HIS A 363 3.15 1.43 -12.03
N VAL A 364 2.37 2.50 -12.16
CA VAL A 364 2.81 3.86 -11.76
C VAL A 364 2.72 4.01 -10.24
N PHE A 365 3.85 3.89 -9.54
CA PHE A 365 3.92 4.10 -8.09
C PHE A 365 3.89 5.59 -7.76
N ARG A 366 2.95 6.01 -6.90
CA ARG A 366 2.72 7.42 -6.56
C ARG A 366 3.13 7.68 -5.11
N ASN A 367 3.60 8.90 -4.83
CA ASN A 367 3.98 9.32 -3.48
C ASN A 367 2.80 9.80 -2.61
N ARG A 368 1.62 10.01 -3.22
CA ARG A 368 0.38 10.42 -2.54
C ARG A 368 -0.86 9.91 -3.28
N HIS A 369 -1.98 9.80 -2.57
CA HIS A 369 -3.29 9.56 -3.19
C HIS A 369 -3.84 10.88 -3.77
N PRO A 370 -4.26 10.92 -5.05
CA PRO A 370 -4.80 12.15 -5.66
C PRO A 370 -6.29 12.38 -5.39
N TYR A 371 -6.96 11.45 -4.71
CA TYR A 371 -8.40 11.50 -4.46
C TYR A 371 -8.74 11.69 -2.98
N GLN A 372 -9.93 12.19 -2.72
CA GLN A 372 -10.40 12.49 -1.37
C GLN A 372 -10.78 11.21 -0.60
N PHE A 373 -10.77 11.28 0.73
CA PHE A 373 -11.25 10.22 1.61
C PHE A 373 -12.28 10.82 2.57
N PRO A 374 -13.53 10.33 2.60
CA PRO A 374 -14.50 10.77 3.59
C PRO A 374 -13.94 10.53 5.01
N GLY A 375 -13.81 11.60 5.81
CA GLY A 375 -13.22 11.51 7.16
C GLY A 375 -11.69 11.38 7.21
N GLY A 376 -10.98 11.50 6.08
CA GLY A 376 -9.52 11.43 5.99
C GLY A 376 -8.98 10.02 5.72
N SER A 377 -7.89 9.92 4.95
CA SER A 377 -7.30 8.64 4.50
C SER A 377 -6.89 7.76 5.68
N MET A 378 -6.36 8.37 6.73
CA MET A 378 -5.91 7.70 7.94
C MET A 378 -7.06 6.99 8.68
N ASN A 379 -8.22 7.64 8.83
CA ASN A 379 -9.38 7.04 9.50
C ASN A 379 -10.00 5.91 8.67
N VAL A 380 -10.09 6.08 7.34
CA VAL A 380 -10.59 5.05 6.43
C VAL A 380 -9.68 3.82 6.46
N PHE A 381 -8.36 4.03 6.34
CA PHE A 381 -7.37 2.97 6.43
C PHE A 381 -7.46 2.22 7.76
N GLN A 382 -7.54 2.94 8.88
CA GLN A 382 -7.68 2.32 10.20
C GLN A 382 -8.99 1.54 10.33
N LYS A 383 -10.13 2.09 9.89
CA LYS A 383 -11.41 1.38 9.90
C LYS A 383 -11.29 0.04 9.18
N ASN A 384 -10.81 0.04 7.93
CA ASN A 384 -10.69 -1.18 7.14
C ASN A 384 -9.70 -2.18 7.77
N THR A 385 -8.54 -1.70 8.19
CA THR A 385 -7.53 -2.53 8.85
C THR A 385 -8.06 -3.15 10.14
N ARG A 386 -8.82 -2.41 10.95
CA ARG A 386 -9.50 -2.96 12.14
C ARG A 386 -10.48 -4.07 11.81
N ARG A 387 -11.27 -3.94 10.75
CA ARG A 387 -12.18 -5.01 10.30
C ARG A 387 -11.41 -6.28 9.97
N ALA A 388 -10.25 -6.16 9.30
CA ALA A 388 -9.38 -7.29 9.04
C ALA A 388 -8.79 -7.88 10.34
N VAL A 389 -8.30 -7.02 11.24
CA VAL A 389 -7.69 -7.40 12.53
C VAL A 389 -8.67 -8.17 13.41
N GLU A 390 -9.87 -7.62 13.63
CA GLU A 390 -10.85 -8.20 14.55
C GLU A 390 -11.41 -9.54 14.05
N VAL A 391 -11.48 -9.74 12.73
CA VAL A 391 -11.97 -10.99 12.15
C VAL A 391 -10.87 -12.05 12.05
N TRP A 392 -9.65 -11.67 11.67
CA TRP A 392 -8.64 -12.63 11.18
C TRP A 392 -7.41 -12.81 12.07
N MET A 393 -7.13 -11.92 13.03
CA MET A 393 -5.86 -11.95 13.77
C MET A 393 -5.92 -12.59 15.16
N ASP A 394 -7.10 -13.02 15.62
CA ASP A 394 -7.28 -13.60 16.97
C ASP A 394 -6.64 -12.71 18.06
N ASP A 395 -5.95 -13.29 19.04
CA ASP A 395 -5.27 -12.54 20.10
C ASP A 395 -4.05 -11.74 19.61
N TYR A 396 -3.55 -11.98 18.39
CA TYR A 396 -2.43 -11.22 17.82
C TYR A 396 -2.83 -9.77 17.48
N LYS A 397 -4.12 -9.45 17.48
CA LYS A 397 -4.61 -8.06 17.38
C LYS A 397 -4.00 -7.13 18.42
N ARG A 398 -3.59 -7.66 19.58
CA ARG A 398 -2.90 -6.89 20.62
C ARG A 398 -1.62 -6.23 20.11
N TYR A 399 -0.89 -6.88 19.22
CA TYR A 399 0.35 -6.34 18.64
C TYR A 399 0.07 -5.19 17.68
N TYR A 400 -0.99 -5.33 16.86
CA TYR A 400 -1.46 -4.21 16.03
C TYR A 400 -1.87 -3.01 16.88
N TYR A 401 -2.64 -3.24 17.94
CA TYR A 401 -3.07 -2.14 18.80
C TYR A 401 -1.98 -1.58 19.71
N ALA A 402 -0.88 -2.32 19.91
CA ALA A 402 0.32 -1.81 20.55
C ALA A 402 1.15 -0.94 19.58
N ALA A 403 1.15 -1.30 18.29
CA ALA A 403 1.82 -0.54 17.22
C ALA A 403 1.04 0.71 16.80
N VAL A 404 -0.29 0.63 16.85
CA VAL A 404 -1.24 1.66 16.40
C VAL A 404 -2.28 1.93 17.49
N PRO A 405 -1.90 2.52 18.65
CA PRO A 405 -2.79 2.62 19.81
C PRO A 405 -4.08 3.42 19.56
N TYR A 406 -4.00 4.47 18.73
CA TYR A 406 -5.16 5.29 18.40
C TYR A 406 -6.24 4.51 17.63
N ALA A 407 -5.87 3.43 16.92
CA ALA A 407 -6.84 2.61 16.20
C ALA A 407 -7.85 1.95 17.14
N LYS A 408 -7.53 1.70 18.43
CA LYS A 408 -8.49 1.12 19.39
C LYS A 408 -9.82 1.88 19.47
N ASN A 409 -9.79 3.19 19.23
CA ASN A 409 -10.94 4.07 19.36
C ASN A 409 -11.70 4.31 18.03
N THR A 410 -11.18 3.82 16.90
CA THR A 410 -11.75 4.06 15.57
C THR A 410 -12.93 3.13 15.29
N PRO A 411 -14.18 3.60 15.15
CA PRO A 411 -15.33 2.73 14.87
C PRO A 411 -15.14 1.94 13.57
N TYR A 412 -15.40 0.63 13.61
CA TYR A 412 -15.19 -0.25 12.44
C TYR A 412 -16.46 -0.91 11.89
N GLY A 413 -17.61 -0.66 12.51
CA GLY A 413 -18.90 -1.21 12.10
C GLY A 413 -19.08 -2.68 12.46
N ASP A 414 -20.16 -3.28 11.98
CA ASP A 414 -20.49 -4.69 12.24
C ASP A 414 -19.59 -5.65 11.45
N ILE A 415 -19.16 -6.74 12.08
CA ILE A 415 -18.29 -7.76 11.49
C ILE A 415 -18.89 -9.17 11.58
N GLU A 416 -20.12 -9.33 12.06
CA GLU A 416 -20.72 -10.64 12.32
C GLU A 416 -20.75 -11.53 11.08
N GLU A 417 -21.13 -10.98 9.93
CA GLU A 417 -21.15 -11.71 8.65
C GLU A 417 -19.76 -12.28 8.29
N ARG A 418 -18.69 -11.53 8.58
CA ARG A 418 -17.31 -11.94 8.26
C ARG A 418 -16.78 -12.99 9.25
N VAL A 419 -17.17 -12.87 10.53
CA VAL A 419 -16.87 -13.87 11.56
C VAL A 419 -17.57 -15.20 11.24
N GLU A 420 -18.85 -15.15 10.86
CA GLU A 420 -19.61 -16.34 10.47
C GLU A 420 -19.05 -16.99 9.20
N LEU A 421 -18.63 -16.19 8.22
CA LEU A 421 -17.93 -16.69 7.03
C LEU A 421 -16.64 -17.45 7.40
N ARG A 422 -15.82 -16.89 8.30
CA ARG A 422 -14.59 -17.55 8.79
C ARG A 422 -14.91 -18.90 9.46
N ARG A 423 -15.98 -18.96 10.25
CA ARG A 423 -16.47 -20.20 10.88
C ARG A 423 -16.94 -21.22 9.85
N LYS A 424 -17.78 -20.80 8.89
CA LYS A 424 -18.33 -21.64 7.83
C LYS A 424 -17.24 -22.28 6.96
N LEU A 425 -16.20 -21.53 6.64
CA LEU A 425 -15.05 -22.00 5.86
C LEU A 425 -14.05 -22.84 6.67
N ARG A 426 -14.25 -22.98 7.99
CA ARG A 426 -13.37 -23.73 8.91
C ARG A 426 -11.92 -23.28 8.81
N CYS A 427 -11.70 -21.97 8.79
CA CYS A 427 -10.37 -21.40 8.61
C CYS A 427 -9.48 -21.68 9.83
N ARG A 428 -8.18 -21.84 9.56
CA ARG A 428 -7.13 -22.03 10.57
C ARG A 428 -6.97 -20.75 11.41
N PRO A 429 -6.46 -20.85 12.66
CA PRO A 429 -6.18 -19.67 13.49
C PRO A 429 -5.00 -18.86 12.94
N PHE A 430 -4.90 -17.59 13.33
CA PHE A 430 -3.81 -16.71 12.93
C PHE A 430 -2.45 -17.18 13.44
N LYS A 431 -2.42 -17.90 14.57
CA LYS A 431 -1.21 -18.61 15.07
C LYS A 431 -0.63 -19.54 14.00
N TRP A 432 -1.49 -20.27 13.28
CA TRP A 432 -1.04 -21.14 12.19
C TRP A 432 -0.47 -20.30 11.04
N TYR A 433 -1.09 -19.19 10.69
CA TYR A 433 -0.62 -18.28 9.63
C TYR A 433 0.79 -17.77 9.92
N VAL A 434 1.05 -17.22 11.11
CA VAL A 434 2.39 -16.70 11.46
C VAL A 434 3.44 -17.81 11.54
N GLN A 435 3.06 -19.04 11.90
CA GLN A 435 4.01 -20.16 11.99
C GLN A 435 4.32 -20.83 10.64
N ASN A 436 3.38 -20.83 9.70
CA ASN A 436 3.47 -21.65 8.49
C ASN A 436 3.51 -20.84 7.19
N VAL A 437 3.01 -19.60 7.22
CA VAL A 437 2.93 -18.73 6.05
C VAL A 437 3.93 -17.58 6.16
N TYR A 438 4.07 -16.98 7.34
CA TYR A 438 4.96 -15.85 7.56
C TYR A 438 5.83 -15.96 8.83
N PRO A 439 6.67 -17.02 8.95
CA PRO A 439 7.52 -17.24 10.12
C PRO A 439 8.59 -16.17 10.33
N GLU A 440 8.89 -15.37 9.30
CA GLU A 440 9.82 -14.25 9.39
C GLU A 440 9.22 -13.01 10.06
N LEU A 441 7.89 -12.94 10.20
CA LEU A 441 7.24 -11.90 10.99
C LEU A 441 7.66 -12.04 12.45
N LYS A 442 8.59 -11.20 12.88
CA LYS A 442 9.13 -11.23 14.25
C LYS A 442 8.00 -11.01 15.25
N LEU A 443 7.70 -12.06 15.99
CA LEU A 443 6.88 -11.99 17.20
C LEU A 443 7.77 -11.48 18.35
N PRO A 444 7.20 -10.81 19.36
CA PRO A 444 7.89 -10.64 20.63
C PRO A 444 8.40 -11.99 21.10
N SER A 445 9.70 -12.07 21.37
CA SER A 445 10.39 -13.33 21.63
C SER A 445 9.99 -13.99 22.96
N ASP A 446 9.31 -13.25 23.84
CA ASP A 446 8.98 -13.70 25.19
C ASP A 446 7.85 -12.82 25.79
N GLU A 447 7.06 -13.39 26.71
CA GLU A 447 6.17 -12.66 27.63
C GLU A 447 6.93 -11.61 28.46
N SER A 448 8.26 -11.70 28.52
CA SER A 448 9.13 -10.70 29.09
C SER A 448 9.35 -9.46 28.19
N THR A 449 8.80 -9.35 26.99
CA THR A 449 9.00 -8.16 26.14
C THR A 449 8.09 -7.00 26.58
N LYS A 450 8.66 -5.79 26.78
CA LYS A 450 7.93 -4.54 27.04
C LYS A 450 7.68 -3.74 25.76
N SER A 451 8.70 -3.60 24.92
CA SER A 451 8.61 -2.90 23.64
C SER A 451 9.44 -3.64 22.61
N PHE A 452 9.07 -3.57 21.34
CA PHE A 452 9.84 -4.18 20.27
C PHE A 452 9.57 -3.47 18.95
N GLY A 453 10.47 -3.64 17.98
CA GLY A 453 10.37 -2.97 16.71
C GLY A 453 11.62 -2.20 16.34
N GLU A 454 11.49 -1.42 15.28
CA GLU A 454 12.38 -0.31 15.03
C GLU A 454 12.27 0.73 16.15
N ILE A 455 13.40 1.35 16.52
CA ILE A 455 13.45 2.49 17.44
C ILE A 455 13.70 3.75 16.61
N LYS A 456 12.69 4.60 16.47
CA LYS A 456 12.65 5.70 15.51
C LYS A 456 13.00 7.04 16.13
N GLN A 457 13.67 7.86 15.36
CA GLN A 457 13.88 9.29 15.58
C GLN A 457 13.65 10.02 14.24
N GLY A 458 12.42 10.50 14.02
CA GLY A 458 12.00 11.01 12.72
C GLY A 458 12.00 9.90 11.65
N ASN A 459 12.72 10.12 10.55
CA ASN A 459 12.90 9.13 9.47
C ASN A 459 14.14 8.23 9.67
N GLN A 460 14.85 8.38 10.79
CA GLN A 460 16.01 7.57 11.13
C GLN A 460 15.68 6.54 12.20
N CYS A 461 16.36 5.41 12.16
CA CYS A 461 16.20 4.28 13.07
C CYS A 461 17.53 3.94 13.73
N VAL A 462 17.47 3.49 14.99
CA VAL A 462 18.62 2.91 15.68
C VAL A 462 19.06 1.66 14.93
N ASP A 463 20.33 1.65 14.52
CA ASP A 463 20.88 0.68 13.57
C ASP A 463 22.24 0.17 14.07
N THR A 464 22.46 -1.14 14.00
CA THR A 464 23.76 -1.74 14.36
C THR A 464 24.87 -1.40 13.37
N LEU A 465 24.54 -0.89 12.18
CA LEU A 465 25.44 -0.62 11.05
C LEU A 465 26.18 -1.87 10.56
N GLY A 466 25.63 -3.06 10.85
CA GLY A 466 26.31 -4.34 10.63
C GLY A 466 27.49 -4.58 11.57
N HIS A 467 27.65 -3.76 12.61
CA HIS A 467 28.69 -3.91 13.60
C HIS A 467 28.41 -5.08 14.55
N MET A 468 29.49 -5.63 15.12
CA MET A 468 29.47 -6.78 16.02
C MET A 468 29.77 -6.38 17.47
N ARG A 469 29.90 -7.38 18.33
CA ARG A 469 30.25 -7.24 19.76
C ARG A 469 31.41 -6.26 19.99
N GLY A 470 31.23 -5.36 20.96
CA GLY A 470 32.18 -4.33 21.38
C GLY A 470 32.17 -3.07 20.53
N GLN A 471 31.42 -3.04 19.42
CA GLN A 471 31.35 -1.88 18.53
C GLN A 471 30.13 -1.02 18.84
N THR A 472 30.21 0.25 18.41
CA THR A 472 29.15 1.25 18.62
C THR A 472 28.03 1.10 17.61
N ILE A 473 26.88 1.67 17.93
CA ILE A 473 25.71 1.71 17.05
C ILE A 473 25.38 3.15 16.62
N GLY A 474 24.52 3.31 15.62
CA GLY A 474 24.22 4.61 15.05
C GLY A 474 22.77 4.78 14.60
N LEU A 475 22.59 5.76 13.74
CA LEU A 475 21.34 6.01 13.02
C LEU A 475 21.53 5.71 11.54
N PHE A 476 20.51 5.09 10.95
CA PHE A 476 20.38 4.95 9.51
C PHE A 476 18.93 5.26 9.10
N GLU A 477 18.65 5.43 7.81
CA GLU A 477 17.28 5.62 7.33
C GLU A 477 16.43 4.39 7.66
N CYS A 478 15.23 4.61 8.22
CA CYS A 478 14.33 3.51 8.57
C CYS A 478 13.88 2.76 7.31
N HIS A 479 14.13 1.47 7.23
CA HIS A 479 13.86 0.69 6.01
C HIS A 479 12.74 -0.34 6.14
N GLY A 480 12.19 -0.61 7.32
CA GLY A 480 11.06 -1.53 7.50
C GLY A 480 11.40 -3.01 7.30
N ALA A 481 12.61 -3.33 6.84
CA ALA A 481 13.08 -4.69 6.60
C ALA A 481 13.50 -5.47 7.87
N GLY A 482 13.48 -4.83 9.06
CA GLY A 482 13.94 -5.46 10.30
C GLY A 482 15.46 -5.55 10.36
N GLY A 483 16.02 -6.75 10.47
CA GLY A 483 17.49 -6.96 10.46
C GLY A 483 18.22 -6.15 11.53
N ASN A 484 19.26 -5.42 11.12
CA ASN A 484 20.07 -4.50 11.92
C ASN A 484 19.29 -3.35 12.61
N GLN A 485 18.03 -3.10 12.24
CA GLN A 485 17.16 -2.11 12.88
C GLN A 485 16.15 -2.71 13.86
N MET A 486 16.21 -4.02 14.11
CA MET A 486 15.25 -4.75 14.94
C MET A 486 15.71 -4.81 16.40
N TRP A 487 14.92 -4.22 17.33
CA TRP A 487 15.23 -4.18 18.76
C TRP A 487 14.07 -4.68 19.63
N SER A 488 14.39 -5.09 20.85
CA SER A 488 13.42 -5.48 21.89
C SER A 488 13.86 -4.98 23.26
N LEU A 489 12.98 -4.33 24.00
CA LEU A 489 13.17 -3.95 25.39
C LEU A 489 12.49 -4.98 26.29
N THR A 490 13.24 -5.64 27.16
CA THR A 490 12.72 -6.69 28.06
C THR A 490 12.20 -6.13 29.39
N LYS A 491 11.46 -6.95 30.14
CA LYS A 491 10.98 -6.68 31.49
C LYS A 491 12.15 -6.59 32.47
N SER A 492 13.21 -7.39 32.22
CA SER A 492 14.52 -7.32 32.88
C SER A 492 15.36 -6.10 32.46
N SER A 493 14.77 -5.14 31.73
CA SER A 493 15.40 -3.87 31.36
C SER A 493 16.56 -3.99 30.37
N LEU A 494 16.66 -5.08 29.62
CA LEU A 494 17.67 -5.20 28.56
C LEU A 494 17.13 -4.66 27.23
N LEU A 495 17.94 -3.87 26.53
CA LEU A 495 17.65 -3.43 25.17
C LEU A 495 18.42 -4.32 24.17
N LYS A 496 17.72 -5.31 23.62
CA LYS A 496 18.30 -6.47 22.93
C LYS A 496 18.11 -6.40 21.42
N HIS A 497 19.17 -6.76 20.69
CA HIS A 497 19.20 -7.05 19.26
C HIS A 497 19.76 -8.47 19.06
N GLU A 498 18.91 -9.39 18.58
CA GLU A 498 19.22 -10.82 18.47
C GLU A 498 19.75 -11.44 19.79
N THR A 499 21.04 -11.76 19.87
CA THR A 499 21.69 -12.30 21.08
C THR A 499 22.51 -11.25 21.85
N MET A 500 22.57 -10.02 21.35
CA MET A 500 23.35 -8.92 21.92
C MET A 500 22.44 -7.88 22.60
N CYS A 501 22.99 -7.15 23.55
CA CYS A 501 22.31 -6.10 24.30
C CYS A 501 23.09 -4.79 24.21
N LEU A 502 22.35 -3.68 24.19
CA LEU A 502 22.94 -2.36 24.28
C LEU A 502 23.45 -2.13 25.71
N GLY A 503 24.70 -1.73 25.84
CA GLY A 503 25.28 -1.37 27.12
C GLY A 503 26.38 -0.33 27.00
N VAL A 504 26.97 -0.04 28.15
CA VAL A 504 28.12 0.85 28.32
C VAL A 504 29.17 0.16 29.19
N ASN A 505 30.41 0.64 29.15
CA ASN A 505 31.49 0.11 29.97
C ASN A 505 31.52 0.82 31.33
N ASP A 506 31.62 2.15 31.32
CA ASP A 506 31.85 2.95 32.54
C ASP A 506 30.60 3.72 33.00
N GLY A 507 29.62 3.94 32.13
CA GLY A 507 28.43 4.74 32.41
C GLY A 507 28.67 6.25 32.48
N LYS A 508 29.72 6.76 31.83
CA LYS A 508 30.08 8.19 31.89
C LYS A 508 29.28 9.01 30.88
N ALA A 509 29.07 10.29 31.19
CA ALA A 509 28.52 11.22 30.20
C ALA A 509 29.44 11.29 28.98
N THR A 510 28.82 11.40 27.80
CA THR A 510 29.44 11.36 26.47
C THR A 510 30.03 10.01 26.04
N GLU A 511 29.84 8.94 26.82
CA GLU A 511 30.31 7.60 26.47
C GLU A 511 29.48 7.00 25.33
N PRO A 512 30.12 6.45 24.28
CA PRO A 512 29.43 5.70 23.24
C PRO A 512 28.79 4.41 23.77
N VAL A 513 27.57 4.14 23.35
CA VAL A 513 26.91 2.86 23.64
C VAL A 513 27.38 1.78 22.68
N GLN A 514 27.45 0.53 23.15
CA GLN A 514 28.02 -0.59 22.43
C GLN A 514 27.12 -1.83 22.46
N LEU A 515 27.29 -2.70 21.47
CA LEU A 515 26.71 -4.05 21.46
C LEU A 515 27.55 -4.98 22.33
N LEU A 516 26.96 -5.53 23.38
CA LEU A 516 27.60 -6.47 24.30
C LEU A 516 26.81 -7.79 24.35
N ASP A 517 27.42 -8.84 24.89
CA ASP A 517 26.66 -10.06 25.20
C ASP A 517 25.63 -9.74 26.29
N CYS A 518 24.39 -10.19 26.11
CA CYS A 518 23.34 -9.93 27.10
C CYS A 518 23.65 -10.61 28.43
N ASP A 519 23.68 -9.83 29.51
CA ASP A 519 23.80 -10.31 30.88
C ASP A 519 22.80 -9.57 31.76
N GLU A 520 21.78 -10.29 32.26
CA GLU A 520 20.74 -9.71 33.11
C GLU A 520 21.29 -9.17 34.43
N ASN A 521 22.42 -9.71 34.91
CA ASN A 521 23.07 -9.25 36.14
C ASN A 521 23.94 -8.01 35.91
N ASN A 522 24.26 -7.69 34.64
CA ASN A 522 25.04 -6.51 34.32
C ASN A 522 24.16 -5.27 34.27
N SER A 523 24.19 -4.49 35.36
CA SER A 523 23.43 -3.24 35.45
C SER A 523 23.77 -2.22 34.36
N MET A 524 24.98 -2.27 33.77
CA MET A 524 25.39 -1.37 32.67
C MET A 524 24.67 -1.65 31.34
N GLN A 525 23.80 -2.65 31.31
CA GLN A 525 22.92 -2.96 30.17
C GLN A 525 21.45 -2.62 30.47
N HIS A 526 21.17 -1.99 31.62
CA HIS A 526 19.80 -1.76 32.06
C HIS A 526 19.25 -0.42 31.56
N TRP A 527 18.23 -0.50 30.72
CA TRP A 527 17.52 0.61 30.11
C TRP A 527 16.07 0.68 30.59
N GLU A 528 15.54 1.90 30.56
CA GLU A 528 14.13 2.20 30.80
C GLU A 528 13.62 3.12 29.70
N TYR A 529 12.49 2.75 29.10
CA TYR A 529 11.80 3.61 28.16
C TYR A 529 10.70 4.41 28.86
N GLU A 530 10.92 5.71 28.96
CA GLU A 530 9.99 6.66 29.56
C GLU A 530 8.97 7.14 28.54
N LYS A 531 7.84 6.44 28.44
CA LYS A 531 6.82 6.71 27.41
C LYS A 531 6.26 8.13 27.43
N ALA A 532 6.16 8.77 28.61
CA ALA A 532 5.63 10.13 28.73
C ALA A 532 6.56 11.18 28.10
N THR A 533 7.86 10.92 28.08
CA THR A 533 8.90 11.83 27.56
C THR A 533 9.51 11.32 26.25
N SER A 534 9.14 10.11 25.82
CA SER A 534 9.70 9.38 24.68
C SER A 534 11.23 9.25 24.76
N ARG A 535 11.77 8.91 25.94
CA ARG A 535 13.23 8.80 26.15
C ARG A 535 13.67 7.39 26.55
N LEU A 536 14.88 7.03 26.17
CA LEU A 536 15.59 5.85 26.65
C LEU A 536 16.62 6.28 27.70
N ARG A 537 16.35 5.97 28.96
CA ARG A 537 17.20 6.29 30.11
C ARG A 537 18.00 5.07 30.54
N HIS A 538 19.30 5.23 30.73
CA HIS A 538 20.16 4.24 31.34
C HIS A 538 19.95 4.25 32.85
N LYS A 539 19.46 3.14 33.41
CA LYS A 539 18.95 3.07 34.79
C LYS A 539 20.00 3.41 35.85
N PRO A 540 21.24 2.88 35.82
CA PRO A 540 22.22 3.15 36.87
C PRO A 540 22.66 4.62 36.92
N THR A 541 22.82 5.26 35.77
CA THR A 541 23.43 6.59 35.67
C THR A 541 22.41 7.71 35.54
N SER A 542 21.16 7.38 35.22
CA SER A 542 20.09 8.33 34.87
C SER A 542 20.42 9.23 33.67
N LEU A 543 21.38 8.83 32.83
CA LEU A 543 21.68 9.49 31.56
C LEU A 543 20.76 8.96 30.45
N CYS A 544 20.57 9.74 29.40
CA CYS A 544 19.70 9.41 28.28
C CYS A 544 20.51 9.05 27.03
N LEU A 545 19.99 8.11 26.24
CA LEU A 545 20.51 7.82 24.90
C LEU A 545 20.33 9.05 24.00
N SER A 546 21.40 9.50 23.36
CA SER A 546 21.41 10.66 22.46
C SER A 546 22.05 10.35 21.11
N SER A 547 21.51 10.96 20.06
CA SER A 547 22.04 10.95 18.70
C SER A 547 22.89 12.18 18.34
N ASP A 548 23.10 13.12 19.28
CA ASP A 548 23.81 14.39 18.99
C ASP A 548 25.19 14.17 18.34
N LYS A 549 25.87 13.09 18.73
CA LYS A 549 27.21 12.72 18.25
C LYS A 549 27.22 11.50 17.32
N HIS A 550 26.06 11.09 16.79
CA HIS A 550 25.98 9.83 16.02
C HIS A 550 26.93 9.79 14.81
N LYS A 551 27.19 10.94 14.18
CA LYS A 551 28.07 11.04 13.01
C LYS A 551 29.57 10.90 13.34
N THR A 552 29.96 11.17 14.59
CA THR A 552 31.37 11.14 15.00
C THR A 552 31.71 9.93 15.87
N SER A 553 30.78 9.51 16.73
CA SER A 553 31.05 8.58 17.82
C SER A 553 30.00 7.49 17.98
N GLY A 554 28.99 7.45 17.09
CA GLY A 554 27.79 6.65 17.32
C GLY A 554 26.88 7.26 18.38
N LEU A 555 25.86 6.52 18.80
CA LEU A 555 24.96 6.95 19.87
C LEU A 555 25.71 7.02 21.20
N THR A 556 25.40 8.01 22.03
CA THR A 556 26.09 8.26 23.30
C THR A 556 25.13 8.39 24.47
N LEU A 557 25.63 8.19 25.69
CA LEU A 557 24.96 8.64 26.91
C LEU A 557 25.17 10.14 27.11
N GLU A 558 24.10 10.89 27.33
CA GLU A 558 24.16 12.32 27.60
C GLU A 558 23.22 12.70 28.75
N GLN A 559 23.42 13.88 29.33
CA GLN A 559 22.51 14.40 30.34
C GLN A 559 21.10 14.50 29.74
N CYS A 560 20.09 13.96 30.44
CA CYS A 560 18.73 13.96 29.94
C CYS A 560 18.22 15.40 29.74
N ASN A 561 17.77 15.72 28.53
CA ASN A 561 17.27 17.03 28.15
C ASN A 561 15.86 16.95 27.56
N GLY A 562 14.94 17.65 28.26
CA GLY A 562 13.59 18.03 27.85
C GLY A 562 13.37 18.23 26.35
N SER A 563 14.13 19.18 25.83
CA SER A 563 13.91 19.84 24.55
C SER A 563 14.75 19.27 23.41
N ALA A 564 15.67 18.34 23.70
CA ALA A 564 16.56 17.77 22.71
C ALA A 564 15.87 16.68 21.90
N PHE A 565 15.56 16.97 20.62
CA PHE A 565 15.01 15.99 19.68
C PHE A 565 15.92 14.76 19.51
N SER A 566 17.24 14.95 19.66
CA SER A 566 18.24 13.88 19.61
C SER A 566 18.09 12.81 20.70
N GLN A 567 17.28 13.07 21.73
CA GLN A 567 16.97 12.13 22.80
C GLN A 567 15.53 11.60 22.72
N HIS A 568 14.78 11.94 21.66
CA HIS A 568 13.42 11.45 21.45
C HIS A 568 13.45 10.18 20.62
N TRP A 569 12.86 9.12 21.16
CA TRP A 569 12.87 7.76 20.62
C TRP A 569 11.45 7.19 20.65
N ALA A 570 11.03 6.55 19.56
CA ALA A 570 9.74 5.89 19.45
C ALA A 570 9.91 4.43 19.02
N PHE A 571 9.55 3.49 19.89
CA PHE A 571 9.42 2.09 19.49
C PHE A 571 8.24 1.90 18.54
N GLU A 572 8.41 1.02 17.56
CA GLU A 572 7.32 0.59 16.68
C GLU A 572 6.14 0.00 17.46
N VAL A 573 6.42 -0.85 18.47
CA VAL A 573 5.41 -1.51 19.28
C VAL A 573 5.73 -1.39 20.77
N ASN A 574 4.75 -0.94 21.56
CA ASN A 574 4.83 -0.87 23.02
C ASN A 574 3.67 -1.66 23.64
N LEU A 575 3.99 -2.78 24.32
CA LEU A 575 3.05 -3.78 24.81
C LEU A 575 2.32 -3.37 26.09
#